data_AF-A0A1M6MU85-F1
#
_entry.id   AF-A0A1M6MU85-F1
#
_cell.length_a   1.000
_cell.length_b   1.000
_cell.length_c   1.000
_cell.angle_alpha   90.00
_cell.angle_beta   90.00
_cell.angle_gamma   90.00
#
_symmetry.space_group_name_H-M   'P 1'
#
loop_
_entity.id
_entity.type
_entity.pdbx_description
1 polymer ?
#
loop_
_entity_poly.entity_id
_entity_poly.type
_entity_poly.pdbx_seq_one_letter_code
_entity_poly.pdbx_strand_id
1 'polypeptide(L)'
;MKKQVPTGKQLNLGAVLEMYLSKEYKNRVISFLLKAFDPMFIYLFGSFAKGEGREDSDIDIAIYTDQLLPLYILFTAANKLSFEVNTI
;
A
#
# COMPACT_ATOMS: atom_id res chain seq x y z
N MET A 1 -35.71 19.47 11.45
CA MET A 1 -35.87 18.29 12.31
C MET A 1 -35.89 17.04 11.42
N LYS A 2 -35.35 15.93 11.95
CA LYS A 2 -34.65 14.85 11.23
C LYS A 2 -35.50 14.15 10.14
N LYS A 3 -34.91 14.02 8.94
CA LYS A 3 -35.39 13.12 7.87
C LYS A 3 -35.09 11.66 8.29
N GLN A 4 -36.11 10.81 8.20
CA GLN A 4 -35.96 9.36 8.32
C GLN A 4 -35.29 8.81 7.05
N VAL A 5 -34.26 7.98 7.23
CA VAL A 5 -33.79 7.04 6.21
C VAL A 5 -34.09 5.64 6.76
N PRO A 6 -34.96 4.85 6.12
CA PRO A 6 -35.29 3.52 6.58
C PRO A 6 -34.26 2.50 6.06
N THR A 7 -34.21 1.37 6.77
CA THR A 7 -33.41 0.16 6.53
C THR A 7 -31.98 0.20 7.06
N GLY A 8 -31.88 -0.07 8.35
CA GLY A 8 -30.67 -0.61 8.95
C GLY A 8 -30.29 -1.93 8.29
N LYS A 9 -29.28 -1.90 7.42
CA LYS A 9 -28.39 -3.05 7.28
C LYS A 9 -27.55 -3.08 8.55
N GLN A 10 -27.86 -4.02 9.43
CA GLN A 10 -26.95 -4.46 10.47
C GLN A 10 -25.71 -5.00 9.75
N LEU A 11 -24.62 -4.22 9.73
CA LEU A 11 -23.36 -4.67 9.18
C LEU A 11 -22.84 -5.78 10.10
N ASN A 12 -22.81 -7.01 9.58
CA ASN A 12 -22.10 -8.10 10.23
C ASN A 12 -20.64 -7.66 10.39
N LEU A 13 -20.12 -7.69 11.63
CA LEU A 13 -18.74 -7.34 11.95
C LEU A 13 -17.68 -8.26 11.27
N GLY A 14 -18.12 -9.26 10.50
CA GLY A 14 -17.30 -10.13 9.65
C GLY A 14 -17.33 -9.80 8.15
N ALA A 15 -17.93 -8.67 7.75
CA ALA A 15 -17.87 -8.19 6.37
C ALA A 15 -16.56 -7.41 6.18
N VAL A 16 -15.68 -7.97 5.34
CA VAL A 16 -14.38 -7.45 4.89
C VAL A 16 -14.25 -5.94 5.08
N LEU A 17 -13.49 -5.51 6.09
CA LEU A 17 -13.11 -4.12 6.27
C LEU A 17 -12.25 -3.74 5.07
N GLU A 18 -12.68 -2.75 4.28
CA GLU A 18 -11.83 -2.20 3.24
C GLU A 18 -10.57 -1.62 3.90
N MET A 19 -9.41 -2.23 3.63
CA MET A 19 -8.16 -1.86 4.27
C MET A 19 -7.28 -1.08 3.29
N TYR A 20 -6.95 0.14 3.70
CA TYR A 20 -6.04 1.02 2.98
C TYR A 20 -4.79 1.27 3.82
N LEU A 21 -3.65 1.46 3.13
CA LEU A 21 -2.41 1.83 3.80
C LEU A 21 -2.55 3.20 4.49
N SER A 22 -2.04 3.29 5.72
CA SER A 22 -1.98 4.55 6.46
C SER A 22 -1.09 5.56 5.74
N LYS A 23 -1.32 6.86 6.00
CA LYS A 23 -0.50 7.93 5.41
C LYS A 23 0.98 7.80 5.81
N GLU A 24 1.25 7.43 7.06
CA GLU A 24 2.60 7.22 7.58
C GLU A 24 3.31 6.07 6.85
N TYR A 25 2.61 4.94 6.67
CA TYR A 25 3.13 3.80 5.93
C TYR A 25 3.48 4.19 4.49
N LYS A 26 2.56 4.86 3.79
CA LYS A 26 2.79 5.37 2.43
C LYS A 26 4.00 6.30 2.36
N ASN A 27 4.15 7.22 3.32
CA ASN A 27 5.26 8.16 3.34
C ASN A 27 6.61 7.46 3.54
N ARG A 28 6.69 6.42 4.38
CA ARG A 28 7.92 5.61 4.54
C ARG A 28 8.30 4.93 3.24
N VAL A 29 7.34 4.25 2.60
CA VAL A 29 7.53 3.63 1.29
C VAL A 29 8.02 4.63 0.24
N ILE A 30 7.33 5.77 0.11
CA ILE A 30 7.70 6.81 -0.87
C ILE A 30 9.11 7.34 -0.59
N SER A 31 9.45 7.63 0.66
CA SER A 31 10.76 8.15 1.04
C SER A 31 11.89 7.17 0.71
N PHE A 32 11.68 5.89 0.99
CA PHE A 32 12.63 4.84 0.63
C PHE A 32 12.85 4.75 -0.88
N LEU A 33 11.77 4.70 -1.66
CA LEU A 33 11.83 4.55 -3.12
C LEU A 33 12.45 5.76 -3.80
N LEU A 34 12.14 6.98 -3.34
CA LEU A 34 12.77 8.21 -3.83
C LEU A 34 14.28 8.18 -3.61
N LYS A 35 14.73 7.78 -2.42
CA LYS A 35 16.16 7.70 -2.11
C LYS A 35 16.87 6.59 -2.88
N ALA A 36 16.21 5.46 -3.10
CA ALA A 36 16.82 4.28 -3.71
C ALA A 36 16.91 4.38 -5.24
N PHE A 37 15.92 5.01 -5.88
CA PHE A 37 15.71 4.88 -7.33
C PHE A 37 15.40 6.17 -8.08
N ASP A 38 15.13 7.28 -7.39
CA ASP A 38 14.67 8.54 -8.01
C ASP A 38 13.58 8.33 -9.10
N PRO A 39 12.48 7.61 -8.79
CA PRO A 39 11.49 7.26 -9.79
C PRO A 39 10.65 8.46 -10.23
N MET A 40 10.33 8.50 -11.52
CA MET A 40 9.37 9.47 -12.08
C MET A 40 7.94 9.19 -11.61
N PHE A 41 7.57 7.91 -11.47
CA PHE A 41 6.26 7.50 -10.97
C PHE A 41 6.38 6.34 -9.99
N ILE A 42 5.51 6.35 -8.99
CA ILE A 42 5.30 5.26 -8.04
C ILE A 42 3.81 4.91 -8.08
N TYR A 43 3.50 3.65 -8.39
CA TYR A 43 2.13 3.15 -8.41
C TYR A 43 1.94 2.12 -7.30
N LEU A 44 0.87 2.29 -6.53
CA LEU A 44 0.31 1.24 -5.69
C LEU A 44 -0.67 0.44 -6.54
N PHE A 45 -0.50 -0.87 -6.60
CA PHE A 45 -1.46 -1.78 -7.22
C PHE A 45 -1.77 -2.92 -6.25
N GLY A 46 -2.44 -3.98 -6.72
CA GLY A 46 -2.79 -5.12 -5.87
C GLY A 46 -3.94 -4.85 -4.91
N SER A 47 -3.98 -5.62 -3.83
CA SER A 47 -5.12 -5.66 -2.87
C SER A 47 -5.33 -4.31 -2.18
N PHE A 48 -4.27 -3.68 -1.67
CA PHE A 48 -4.35 -2.40 -0.99
C PHE A 48 -4.77 -1.23 -1.88
N ALA A 49 -4.51 -1.30 -3.19
CA ALA A 49 -5.02 -0.30 -4.13
C ALA A 49 -6.54 -0.40 -4.32
N LYS A 50 -7.09 -1.60 -4.18
CA LYS A 50 -8.52 -1.89 -4.36
C LYS A 50 -9.33 -1.76 -3.06
N GLY A 51 -8.67 -1.53 -1.92
CA GLY A 51 -9.31 -1.62 -0.61
C GLY A 51 -9.54 -3.06 -0.15
N GLU A 52 -9.01 -4.06 -0.85
CA GLU A 52 -9.14 -5.50 -0.53
C GLU A 52 -7.95 -6.02 0.29
N GLY A 53 -7.09 -5.12 0.79
CA GLY A 53 -5.94 -5.47 1.62
C GLY A 53 -6.37 -6.14 2.92
N ARG A 54 -5.47 -6.96 3.47
CA ARG A 54 -5.57 -7.52 4.82
C ARG A 54 -4.28 -7.23 5.58
N GLU A 55 -4.31 -7.40 6.89
CA GLU A 55 -3.13 -7.20 7.75
C GLU A 55 -1.94 -8.10 7.34
N ASP A 56 -2.22 -9.28 6.80
CA ASP A 56 -1.24 -10.24 6.30
C ASP A 56 -0.95 -10.13 4.80
N SER A 57 -1.51 -9.14 4.11
CA SER A 57 -1.31 -8.98 2.68
C SER A 57 0.02 -8.31 2.36
N ASP A 58 0.64 -8.78 1.28
CA ASP A 58 1.76 -8.09 0.66
C ASP A 58 1.33 -6.74 0.07
N ILE A 59 2.31 -5.89 -0.22
CA ILE A 59 2.11 -4.58 -0.81
C ILE A 59 2.80 -4.54 -2.17
N ASP A 60 1.98 -4.41 -3.20
CA ASP A 60 2.41 -4.42 -4.59
C ASP A 60 2.69 -3.00 -5.08
N ILE A 61 3.96 -2.74 -5.42
CA ILE A 61 4.44 -1.42 -5.88
C ILE A 61 5.15 -1.55 -7.20
N ALA A 62 4.82 -0.65 -8.13
CA ALA A 62 5.56 -0.47 -9.37
C ALA A 62 6.24 0.90 -9.36
N ILE A 63 7.47 0.96 -9.85
CA ILE A 63 8.22 2.20 -10.06
C ILE A 63 8.56 2.34 -11.54
N TYR A 64 8.55 3.58 -12.02
CA TYR A 64 9.04 3.93 -13.36
C TYR A 64 10.24 4.85 -13.24
N THR A 65 11.36 4.43 -13.81
CA THR A 65 12.65 5.14 -13.86
C THR A 65 13.06 5.35 -15.31
N ASP A 66 13.94 6.32 -15.54
CA ASP A 66 14.57 6.57 -16.84
C ASP A 66 15.59 5.48 -17.20
N GLN A 67 16.15 4.80 -16.19
CA GLN A 67 17.10 3.71 -16.35
C GLN A 67 16.49 2.34 -16.06
N LEU A 68 16.99 1.32 -16.75
CA LEU A 68 16.63 -0.06 -16.45
C LEU A 68 17.31 -0.52 -15.16
N LEU A 69 16.53 -0.96 -14.18
CA LEU A 69 17.04 -1.48 -12.92
C LEU A 69 17.31 -2.99 -13.02
N PRO A 70 18.50 -3.48 -12.64
CA PRO A 70 18.76 -4.91 -12.58
C PRO A 70 17.82 -5.61 -11.59
N LEU A 71 17.33 -6.80 -11.95
CA LEU A 71 16.39 -7.57 -11.11
C LEU A 71 16.94 -7.82 -9.69
N TYR A 72 18.25 -8.07 -9.57
CA TYR A 72 18.90 -8.26 -8.28
C TYR A 72 18.80 -7.02 -7.36
N ILE A 73 18.93 -5.82 -7.93
CA ILE A 73 18.81 -4.56 -7.19
C ILE A 73 17.37 -4.36 -6.72
N LEU A 74 16.39 -4.59 -7.60
CA LEU A 74 14.97 -4.54 -7.25
C LEU A 74 14.63 -5.53 -6.13
N PHE A 75 15.07 -6.78 -6.26
CA PHE A 75 14.87 -7.81 -5.24
C PHE A 75 15.48 -7.43 -3.89
N THR A 76 16.71 -6.92 -3.88
CA THR A 76 17.39 -6.50 -2.65
C THR A 76 16.70 -5.30 -1.99
N ALA A 77 16.22 -4.35 -2.79
CA ALA A 77 15.51 -3.18 -2.28
C ALA A 77 14.13 -3.54 -1.73
N ALA A 78 13.38 -4.43 -2.37
CA ALA A 78 12.09 -4.90 -1.86
C ALA A 78 12.23 -5.57 -0.48
N ASN A 79 13.27 -6.40 -0.30
CA ASN A 79 13.57 -6.99 1.00
C ASN A 79 13.92 -5.93 2.05
N LYS A 80 14.79 -4.96 1.71
CA LYS A 80 15.15 -3.86 2.63
C LYS A 80 13.93 -3.03 3.03
N LEU A 81 13.07 -2.71 2.06
CA LEU A 81 11.83 -1.97 2.31
C LEU A 81 10.93 -2.72 3.29
N SER A 82 10.77 -4.04 3.12
CA SER A 82 9.98 -4.88 4.04
C SER A 82 10.47 -4.79 5.49
N PHE A 83 11.79 -4.80 5.73
CA PHE A 83 12.33 -4.56 7.07
C PHE A 83 12.08 -3.14 7.57
N GLU A 84 12.28 -2.14 6.71
CA GLU A 84 12.14 -0.74 7.09
C GLU A 84 10.70 -0.41 7.50
N VAL A 85 9.68 -0.97 6.85
CA VAL A 85 8.27 -0.69 7.16
C VAL A 85 7.71 -1.52 8.31
N ASN A 86 8.26 -2.71 8.57
CA ASN A 86 7.79 -3.62 9.64
C ASN A 86 8.44 -3.34 11.01
N THR A 87 9.43 -2.46 11.09
CA THR A 87 10.03 -2.08 12.37
C THR A 87 9.15 -1.01 13.04
N ILE A 88 8.17 -1.43 13.86
CA ILE A 88 7.58 -0.83 15.09
C ILE A 88 6.86 -1.97 15.84
#